data_AF-A0AAX3WM39-F1
#
_entry.id   AF-A0AAX3WM39-F1
#
_cell.length_a   1.000
_cell.length_b   1.000
_cell.length_c   1.000
_cell.angle_alpha   90.00
_cell.angle_beta   90.00
_cell.angle_gamma   90.00
#
_symmetry.space_group_name_H-M   'P 1'
#
loop_
_entity.id
_entity.type
_entity.pdbx_description
1 polymer ?
#
loop_
_entity_poly.entity_id
_entity_poly.type
_entity_poly.pdbx_seq_one_letter_code
_entity_poly.pdbx_strand_id
1 'polypeptide(L)'
;MSSRAFYALPREQQHAFRRAVTAMREGLASDAVRGAFDALDVGHDIIDRRVTIVIWESVEERLALVPPGEREPIAAALLGGCP
;
A
#
# COMPACT_ATOMS: atom_id res chain seq x y z
N MET A 1 9.94 12.95 1.65
CA MET A 1 8.65 13.67 1.46
C MET A 1 7.88 13.64 2.78
N SER A 2 6.78 14.36 2.93
CA SER A 2 6.17 14.62 4.26
C SER A 2 5.05 13.63 4.57
N SER A 3 5.02 13.10 5.80
CA SER A 3 3.92 12.32 6.38
C SER A 3 2.51 12.90 6.15
N ARG A 4 2.42 14.20 5.80
CA ARG A 4 1.19 14.89 5.38
C ARG A 4 0.44 14.18 4.26
N ALA A 5 1.11 13.57 3.27
CA ALA A 5 0.42 12.93 2.14
C ALA A 5 -0.46 11.76 2.61
N PHE A 6 0.08 10.89 3.46
CA PHE A 6 -0.69 9.81 4.06
C PHE A 6 -1.89 10.31 4.87
N TYR A 7 -1.71 11.38 5.64
CA TYR A 7 -2.80 11.96 6.45
C TYR A 7 -3.81 12.79 5.63
N ALA A 8 -3.51 13.11 4.37
CA ALA A 8 -4.44 13.75 3.46
C ALA A 8 -5.43 12.76 2.83
N LEU A 9 -5.14 11.46 2.87
CA LEU A 9 -6.07 10.42 2.40
C LEU A 9 -7.36 10.42 3.24
N PRO A 10 -8.51 10.01 2.67
CA PRO A 10 -9.69 9.67 3.44
C PRO A 10 -9.37 8.68 4.54
N ARG A 11 -10.01 8.81 5.71
CA ARG A 11 -9.74 7.96 6.88
C ARG A 11 -9.89 6.47 6.56
N GLU A 12 -10.88 6.11 5.74
CA GLU A 12 -11.11 4.72 5.32
C GLU A 12 -9.92 4.16 4.55
N GLN A 13 -9.33 4.94 3.64
CA GLN A 13 -8.13 4.55 2.89
C GLN A 13 -6.90 4.43 3.80
N GLN A 14 -6.75 5.35 4.77
CA GLN A 14 -5.69 5.22 5.78
C GLN A 14 -5.83 3.93 6.60
N HIS A 15 -7.06 3.58 6.99
CA HIS A 15 -7.34 2.36 7.74
C HIS A 15 -7.12 1.11 6.88
N ALA A 16 -7.57 1.11 5.62
CA ALA A 16 -7.35 0.03 4.67
C ALA A 16 -5.85 -0.22 4.48
N PHE A 17 -5.07 0.84 4.24
CA PHE A 17 -3.62 0.72 4.06
C PHE A 17 -2.91 0.19 5.32
N ARG A 18 -3.28 0.70 6.51
CA ARG A 18 -2.75 0.18 7.78
C ARG A 18 -3.07 -1.31 7.94
N ARG A 19 -4.29 -1.73 7.63
CA ARG A 19 -4.69 -3.14 7.69
C ARG A 19 -3.91 -4.00 6.69
N ALA A 20 -3.70 -3.52 5.47
CA ALA A 20 -2.90 -4.22 4.47
C ALA A 20 -1.46 -4.44 4.95
N VAL A 21 -0.83 -3.40 5.52
CA VAL A 21 0.51 -3.47 6.10
C VAL A 21 0.57 -4.46 7.28
N THR A 22 -0.39 -4.38 8.22
CA THR A 22 -0.46 -5.33 9.35
C THR A 22 -0.63 -6.77 8.85
N ALA A 23 -1.54 -7.00 7.90
CA ALA A 23 -1.78 -8.33 7.34
C ALA A 23 -0.53 -8.89 6.64
N MET A 24 0.26 -8.05 5.95
CA MET A 24 1.53 -8.47 5.36
C MET A 24 2.56 -8.91 6.41
N ARG A 25 2.64 -8.21 7.55
CA ARG A 25 3.54 -8.56 8.66
C ARG A 25 3.15 -9.86 9.34
N GLU A 26 1.85 -10.04 9.53
CA GLU A 26 1.31 -11.23 10.20
C GLU A 26 1.21 -12.45 9.26
N GLY A 27 1.54 -12.29 7.97
CA GLY A 27 1.40 -13.34 6.96
C GLY A 27 -0.06 -13.63 6.57
N LEU A 28 -1.01 -12.79 6.99
CA LEU A 28 -2.45 -12.92 6.78
C LEU A 28 -2.99 -12.11 5.59
N ALA A 29 -2.10 -11.43 4.84
CA ALA A 29 -2.50 -10.67 3.66
C ALA A 29 -3.16 -11.57 2.60
N SER A 30 -4.23 -11.08 1.98
CA SER A 30 -4.83 -11.71 0.81
C SER A 30 -3.87 -11.68 -0.38
N ASP A 31 -4.08 -12.58 -1.35
CA ASP A 31 -3.25 -12.61 -2.56
C ASP A 31 -3.30 -11.31 -3.35
N ALA A 32 -4.44 -10.59 -3.30
CA ALA A 32 -4.56 -9.26 -3.90
C ALA A 32 -3.65 -8.22 -3.23
N VAL A 33 -3.56 -8.23 -1.89
CA VAL A 33 -2.67 -7.32 -1.15
C VAL A 33 -1.21 -7.68 -1.40
N ARG A 34 -0.87 -8.98 -1.36
CA ARG A 34 0.49 -9.47 -1.65
C ARG A 34 0.91 -9.06 -3.07
N GLY A 35 0.08 -9.37 -4.07
CA GLY A 35 0.33 -9.02 -5.45
C GLY A 35 0.45 -7.51 -5.69
N ALA A 36 -0.31 -6.69 -4.96
CA ALA A 36 -0.20 -5.24 -5.05
C ALA A 36 1.13 -4.71 -4.48
N PHE A 37 1.62 -5.25 -3.36
CA PHE A 37 2.94 -4.89 -2.83
C PHE A 37 4.08 -5.42 -3.72
N ASP A 38 3.95 -6.64 -4.24
CA ASP A 38 4.92 -7.26 -5.14
C ASP A 38 5.02 -6.49 -6.47
N ALA A 39 3.89 -6.05 -7.04
CA ALA A 39 3.86 -5.23 -8.25
C ALA A 39 4.54 -3.87 -8.07
N LEU A 40 4.63 -3.39 -6.82
CA LEU A 40 5.36 -2.18 -6.47
C LEU A 40 6.80 -2.48 -6.03
N ASP A 41 7.28 -3.73 -6.03
CA ASP A 41 8.60 -4.10 -5.50
C ASP A 41 8.80 -3.62 -4.04
N VAL A 42 7.75 -3.81 -3.23
CA VAL A 42 7.75 -3.53 -1.78
C VAL A 42 7.66 -4.87 -1.03
N GLY A 43 8.82 -5.49 -0.86
CA GLY A 43 8.93 -6.80 -0.22
C GLY A 43 8.58 -6.83 1.26
N HIS A 44 8.34 -8.04 1.78
CA HIS A 44 8.02 -8.28 3.19
C HIS A 44 9.11 -7.75 4.14
N ASP A 45 10.39 -7.78 3.74
CA ASP A 45 11.52 -7.26 4.51
C ASP A 45 11.44 -5.74 4.74
N ILE A 46 10.97 -5.00 3.73
CA ILE A 46 10.70 -3.55 3.84
C ILE A 46 9.51 -3.32 4.77
N ILE A 47 8.43 -4.10 4.60
CA ILE A 47 7.19 -3.95 5.35
C ILE A 47 7.38 -4.24 6.85
N ASP A 48 8.16 -5.26 7.17
CA ASP A 48 8.44 -5.70 8.55
C ASP A 48 9.29 -4.66 9.32
N ARG A 49 10.28 -4.05 8.65
CA ARG A 49 11.29 -3.20 9.30
C ARG A 49 10.96 -1.71 9.30
N ARG A 50 9.96 -1.26 8.54
CA ARG A 50 9.65 0.17 8.36
C ARG A 50 8.30 0.54 8.95
N VAL A 51 8.17 1.75 9.49
CA VAL A 51 6.87 2.27 9.93
C VAL A 51 5.94 2.51 8.73
N THR A 52 4.62 2.39 8.93
CA THR A 52 3.61 2.48 7.86
C THR A 52 3.74 3.72 6.98
N ILE A 53 4.13 4.87 7.55
CA ILE A 53 4.28 6.12 6.80
C ILE A 53 5.43 6.01 5.78
N VAL A 54 6.54 5.37 6.13
CA VAL A 54 7.67 5.16 5.21
C VAL A 54 7.31 4.17 4.11
N ILE A 55 6.49 3.16 4.44
CA ILE A 55 5.95 2.23 3.46
C ILE A 55 5.01 2.98 2.49
N TRP A 56 4.17 3.87 3.00
CA TRP A 56 3.29 4.71 2.17
C TRP A 56 4.09 5.57 1.19
N GLU A 57 5.16 6.23 1.63
CA GLU A 57 6.01 7.02 0.74
C GLU A 57 6.58 6.18 -0.40
N SER A 58 7.06 4.97 -0.10
CA SER A 58 7.53 4.04 -1.13
C SER A 58 6.42 3.64 -2.09
N VAL A 59 5.24 3.31 -1.57
CA VAL A 59 4.07 2.93 -2.37
C VAL A 59 3.64 4.09 -3.27
N GLU A 60 3.55 5.31 -2.76
CA GLU A 60 3.17 6.50 -3.52
C GLU A 60 4.14 6.77 -4.68
N GLU A 61 5.45 6.74 -4.41
CA GLU A 61 6.50 6.92 -5.42
C GLU A 61 6.41 5.86 -6.52
N ARG A 62 6.27 4.59 -6.15
CA ARG A 62 6.21 3.48 -7.12
C ARG A 62 4.90 3.47 -7.89
N LEU A 63 3.78 3.74 -7.24
CA LEU A 63 2.46 3.77 -7.86
C LEU A 63 2.36 4.87 -8.94
N ALA A 64 3.08 5.98 -8.76
CA ALA A 64 3.19 7.03 -9.77
C ALA A 64 3.90 6.57 -11.06
N LEU A 65 4.77 5.56 -10.97
CA LEU A 65 5.50 4.98 -12.10
C LEU A 65 4.72 3.86 -12.80
N VAL A 66 3.69 3.29 -12.14
CA VAL A 66 2.83 2.26 -12.73
C VAL A 66 1.97 2.87 -13.85
N PRO A 67 1.82 2.18 -15.02
CA PRO A 67 0.92 2.59 -16.08
C PRO A 67 -0.53 2.78 -15.58
N PRO A 68 -1.29 3.76 -16.11
CA PRO A 68 -2.63 4.06 -15.62
C PRO A 68 -3.59 2.86 -15.54
N GLY A 69 -3.53 1.95 -16.52
CA GLY A 69 -4.40 0.77 -16.57
C GLY A 69 -4.10 -0.31 -15.52
N GLU A 70 -2.91 -0.28 -14.92
CA GLU A 70 -2.49 -1.23 -13.87
C GLU A 70 -2.56 -0.60 -12.47
N ARG A 71 -2.67 0.73 -12.40
CA ARG A 71 -2.67 1.48 -11.14
C ARG A 71 -3.93 1.28 -10.32
N GLU A 72 -5.10 1.29 -10.97
CA GLU A 72 -6.40 1.17 -10.30
C GLU A 72 -6.55 -0.12 -9.47
N PRO A 73 -6.26 -1.33 -9.99
CA PRO A 73 -6.38 -2.55 -9.19
C PRO A 73 -5.38 -2.60 -8.02
N ILE A 74 -4.16 -2.08 -8.20
CA ILE A 74 -3.15 -1.99 -7.12
C ILE A 74 -3.63 -1.04 -6.02
N ALA A 75 -4.09 0.16 -6.41
CA ALA A 75 -4.62 1.14 -5.48
C ALA A 75 -5.86 0.62 -4.75
N ALA A 76 -6.77 -0.07 -5.45
CA ALA A 76 -7.96 -0.66 -4.85
C ALA A 76 -7.61 -1.73 -3.80
N ALA A 77 -6.65 -2.61 -4.09
CA ALA A 77 -6.19 -3.63 -3.16
C ALA A 77 -5.57 -3.04 -1.88
N LEU A 78 -4.81 -1.95 -2.00
CA LEU A 78 -4.10 -1.33 -0.87
C LEU A 78 -4.94 -0.31 -0.09
N LEU A 79 -5.86 0.39 -0.76
CA LEU A 79 -6.62 1.50 -0.19
C LEU A 79 -8.10 1.20 0.02
N GLY A 80 -8.55 -0.02 -0.28
CA GLY A 80 -9.93 -0.44 -0.06
C GLY A 80 -10.89 0.11 -1.11
N GLY A 81 -10.45 0.15 -2.38
CA GLY A 81 -11.33 0.50 -3.50
C GLY A 81 -12.54 -0.42 -3.53
N CYS A 82 -13.73 0.16 -3.51
CA CYS A 82 -14.94 -0.55 -3.92
C CYS A 82 -14.80 -0.87 -5.42
N PRO A 83 -15.20 -2.07 -5.88
CA PRO A 83 -15.19 -2.43 -7.31
C PRO A 83 -16.01 -1.47 -8.18
#